data_AF-A0A951K9W0-F1
#
_entry.id   AF-A0A951K9W0-F1
#
_cell.length_a   1.000
_cell.length_b   1.000
_cell.length_c   1.000
_cell.angle_alpha   90.00
_cell.angle_beta   90.00
_cell.angle_gamma   90.00
#
_symmetry.space_group_name_H-M   'P 1'
#
loop_
_entity.id
_entity.type
_entity.pdbx_description
1 polymer ?
#
loop_
_entity_poly.entity_id
_entity_poly.type
_entity_poly.pdbx_seq_one_letter_code
_entity_poly.pdbx_strand_id
1 'polypeptide(L)'
;MARWLVDGSNLVGSRPDGWWRDRGGAFAALAVELTRFAEVTGDEVAVVFDGKAPDRDGDGAGVPVHWAPSADDRIVALVAADADPTSLSVVTSDRELGQRVSARGATVTGAGSFRRRLDALQRG
;
A
#
# COMPACT_ATOMS: atom_id res chain seq x y z
N MET A 1 6.25 16.09 -4.11
CA MET A 1 6.25 14.80 -3.40
C MET A 1 4.98 14.09 -3.78
N ALA A 2 5.06 12.82 -4.16
CA ALA A 2 3.88 12.03 -4.48
C ALA A 2 3.23 11.50 -3.21
N ARG A 3 1.91 11.28 -3.25
CA ARG A 3 1.13 10.71 -2.15
C ARG A 3 0.62 9.33 -2.57
N TRP A 4 1.07 8.29 -1.89
CA TRP A 4 0.79 6.89 -2.22
C TRP A 4 -0.13 6.27 -1.19
N LEU A 5 -1.21 5.64 -1.67
CA LEU A 5 -2.06 4.77 -0.86
C LEU A 5 -1.98 3.35 -1.39
N VAL A 6 -1.37 2.46 -0.63
CA VAL A 6 -0.97 1.13 -1.09
C VAL A 6 -1.96 0.08 -0.62
N ASP A 7 -2.49 -0.71 -1.56
CA ASP A 7 -3.13 -1.98 -1.27
C ASP A 7 -2.05 -3.02 -0.95
N GLY A 8 -1.85 -3.27 0.33
CA GLY A 8 -0.79 -4.12 0.85
C GLY A 8 -0.96 -5.57 0.43
N SER A 9 -2.18 -6.09 0.46
CA SER A 9 -2.50 -7.46 0.04
C SER A 9 -2.17 -7.66 -1.44
N ASN A 10 -2.57 -6.73 -2.30
CA ASN A 10 -2.30 -6.78 -3.74
C ASN A 10 -0.81 -6.65 -4.05
N LEU A 11 -0.10 -5.75 -3.33
CA LEU A 11 1.33 -5.54 -3.55
C LEU A 11 2.19 -6.70 -3.03
N VAL A 12 1.85 -7.31 -1.90
CA VAL A 12 2.49 -8.58 -1.48
C VAL A 12 2.21 -9.67 -2.50
N GLY A 13 0.95 -9.82 -2.94
CA GLY A 13 0.53 -10.80 -3.94
C GLY A 13 1.18 -10.65 -5.32
N SER A 14 1.86 -9.52 -5.60
CA SER A 14 2.60 -9.32 -6.86
C SER A 14 3.83 -10.24 -7.01
N ARG A 15 4.25 -10.93 -5.94
CA ARG A 15 5.36 -11.91 -5.95
C ARG A 15 4.87 -13.32 -5.58
N PRO A 16 5.30 -14.36 -6.32
CA PRO A 16 5.03 -15.75 -5.97
C PRO A 16 6.07 -16.31 -4.98
N ASP A 17 6.26 -15.64 -3.84
CA ASP A 17 7.30 -15.96 -2.85
C ASP A 17 6.82 -16.86 -1.70
N GLY A 18 5.54 -17.25 -1.69
CA GLY A 18 4.98 -18.07 -0.62
C GLY A 18 4.41 -17.27 0.55
N TRP A 19 4.19 -15.95 0.41
CA TRP A 19 3.68 -15.06 1.48
C TRP A 19 2.47 -15.58 2.27
N TRP A 20 1.62 -16.40 1.66
CA TRP A 20 0.46 -16.99 2.34
C TRP A 20 0.81 -17.90 3.53
N ARG A 21 2.06 -18.40 3.59
CA ARG A 21 2.57 -19.23 4.70
C ARG A 21 2.84 -18.41 5.96
N ASP A 22 3.20 -17.15 5.80
CA ASP A 22 3.43 -16.19 6.89
C ASP A 22 2.98 -14.80 6.46
N ARG A 23 1.66 -14.58 6.50
CA ARG A 23 1.05 -13.29 6.11
C ARG A 23 1.56 -12.14 6.98
N GLY A 24 1.73 -12.39 8.29
CA GLY A 24 2.19 -11.38 9.24
C GLY A 24 3.61 -10.92 8.94
N GLY A 25 4.51 -11.87 8.70
CA GLY A 25 5.88 -11.59 8.26
C GLY A 25 5.94 -10.84 6.93
N ALA A 26 5.12 -11.25 5.95
CA ALA A 26 5.06 -10.59 4.65
C ALA A 26 4.57 -9.14 4.73
N PHE A 27 3.55 -8.87 5.55
CA PHE A 27 3.02 -7.51 5.77
C PHE A 27 4.02 -6.63 6.53
N ALA A 28 4.68 -7.17 7.55
CA ALA A 28 5.74 -6.46 8.27
C ALA A 28 6.93 -6.13 7.36
N ALA A 29 7.36 -7.09 6.53
CA ALA A 29 8.43 -6.87 5.56
C ALA A 29 8.04 -5.77 4.56
N LEU A 30 6.82 -5.80 4.00
CA LEU A 30 6.37 -4.76 3.08
C LEU A 30 6.36 -3.38 3.74
N ALA A 31 5.90 -3.26 4.99
CA ALA A 31 5.89 -1.98 5.69
C ALA A 31 7.31 -1.39 5.85
N VAL A 32 8.32 -2.23 6.09
CA VAL A 32 9.73 -1.82 6.12
C VAL A 32 10.21 -1.36 4.73
N GLU A 33 9.86 -2.09 3.66
CA GLU A 33 10.22 -1.69 2.29
C GLU A 33 9.61 -0.34 1.91
N LEU A 34 8.35 -0.10 2.28
CA LEU A 34 7.64 1.16 2.04
C LEU A 34 8.22 2.32 2.86
N THR A 35 8.65 2.05 4.10
CA THR A 35 9.34 3.03 4.94
C THR A 35 10.62 3.50 4.27
N ARG A 36 11.49 2.57 3.85
CA ARG A 36 12.73 2.92 3.13
C ARG A 36 12.44 3.66 1.83
N PHE A 37 11.40 3.27 1.10
CA PHE A 37 10.99 3.97 -0.13
C PHE A 37 10.61 5.44 0.17
N ALA A 38 9.79 5.67 1.20
CA ALA A 38 9.37 7.01 1.61
C ALA A 38 10.58 7.86 2.05
N GLU A 39 11.50 7.30 2.83
CA GLU A 39 12.72 7.99 3.28
C GLU A 39 13.63 8.41 2.13
N VAL A 40 13.83 7.53 1.13
CA VAL A 40 14.72 7.80 -0.02
C VAL A 40 14.10 8.79 -1.00
N THR A 41 12.79 8.70 -1.24
CA THR A 41 12.10 9.52 -2.25
C THR A 41 11.57 10.84 -1.68
N GLY A 42 11.34 10.91 -0.37
CA GLY A 42 10.59 11.97 0.28
C GLY A 42 9.08 11.93 -0.02
N ASP A 43 8.57 10.83 -0.58
CA ASP A 43 7.14 10.69 -0.87
C ASP A 43 6.34 10.33 0.39
N GLU A 44 5.09 10.76 0.45
CA GLU A 44 4.14 10.33 1.49
C GLU A 44 3.57 8.96 1.11
N VAL A 45 3.64 7.99 2.01
CA VAL A 45 3.17 6.62 1.76
C VAL A 45 2.32 6.15 2.92
N ALA A 46 1.15 5.60 2.63
CA ALA A 46 0.34 4.84 3.58
C ALA A 46 -0.01 3.47 2.98
N VAL A 47 -0.16 2.45 3.81
CA VAL A 47 -0.52 1.09 3.39
C VAL A 47 -1.74 0.58 4.12
N VAL A 48 -2.59 -0.15 3.41
CA VAL A 48 -3.78 -0.80 3.96
C VAL A 48 -3.67 -2.31 3.78
N PHE A 49 -3.88 -3.05 4.87
CA PHE A 49 -3.87 -4.52 4.87
C PHE A 49 -5.24 -5.07 5.23
N ASP A 50 -5.60 -6.19 4.59
CA ASP A 50 -6.77 -6.97 4.97
C ASP A 50 -6.54 -7.74 6.28
N GLY A 51 -7.54 -7.68 7.13
CA GLY A 51 -7.63 -8.43 8.38
C GLY A 51 -7.44 -7.56 9.61
N LYS A 52 -7.04 -8.23 10.70
CA LYS A 52 -6.79 -7.59 11.99
C LYS A 52 -5.31 -7.25 12.12
N ALA A 53 -5.03 -6.15 12.80
CA ALA A 53 -3.68 -5.86 13.24
C ALA A 53 -3.11 -7.04 14.04
N PRO A 54 -1.82 -7.38 13.87
CA PRO A 54 -1.19 -8.37 14.73
C PRO A 54 -1.20 -7.89 16.19
N ASP A 55 -1.31 -8.82 17.14
CA ASP A 55 -1.35 -8.53 18.59
C ASP A 55 -0.07 -7.90 19.15
N ARG A 56 0.98 -7.82 18.33
CA ARG A 56 2.24 -7.17 18.68
C ARG A 56 2.13 -5.72 18.26
N ASP A 57 2.32 -4.80 19.22
CA ASP A 57 2.35 -3.36 18.96
C ASP A 57 3.25 -3.07 17.76
N GLY A 58 2.62 -2.82 16.62
CA GLY A 58 3.27 -2.47 15.37
C GLY A 58 3.56 -0.98 15.31
N ASP A 59 3.89 -0.37 16.43
CA ASP A 59 4.36 1.02 16.52
C ASP A 59 5.81 1.04 16.01
N GLY A 60 5.99 1.05 14.70
CA GLY A 60 7.34 1.04 14.13
C GLY A 60 7.48 1.01 12.61
N ALA A 61 6.40 0.89 11.85
CA ALA A 61 6.48 1.22 10.42
C ALA A 61 6.62 2.74 10.30
N GLY A 62 7.69 3.22 9.64
CA GLY A 62 7.88 4.65 9.41
C GLY A 62 6.87 5.25 8.42
N VAL A 63 5.91 4.45 7.96
CA VAL A 63 4.75 4.84 7.16
C VAL A 63 3.45 4.46 7.89
N PRO A 64 2.37 5.26 7.79
CA PRO A 64 1.06 4.89 8.30
C PRO A 64 0.57 3.52 7.78
N VAL A 65 0.22 2.64 8.72
CA VAL A 65 -0.36 1.32 8.43
C VAL A 65 -1.80 1.29 8.90
N HIS A 66 -2.71 0.88 8.02
CA HIS A 66 -4.12 0.69 8.33
C HIS A 66 -4.51 -0.78 8.20
N TRP A 67 -5.28 -1.28 9.16
CA TRP A 67 -5.87 -2.61 9.12
C TRP A 67 -7.39 -2.47 9.00
N ALA A 68 -8.00 -3.26 8.13
CA ALA A 68 -9.43 -3.27 7.93
C ALA A 68 -9.95 -4.65 7.55
N PRO A 69 -11.23 -4.97 7.83
CA PRO A 69 -11.85 -6.20 7.34
C PRO A 69 -11.80 -6.34 5.81
N SER A 70 -11.86 -5.22 5.10
CA SER A 70 -11.62 -5.10 3.66
C SER A 70 -10.69 -3.90 3.42
N ALA A 71 -9.52 -4.17 2.85
CA ALA A 71 -8.58 -3.14 2.44
C ALA A 71 -9.20 -2.26 1.34
N ASP A 72 -9.88 -2.85 0.36
CA ASP A 72 -10.56 -2.15 -0.73
C ASP A 72 -11.53 -1.08 -0.21
N ASP A 73 -12.44 -1.47 0.69
CA ASP A 73 -13.43 -0.54 1.23
C ASP A 73 -12.77 0.55 2.07
N ARG A 74 -11.72 0.20 2.82
CA ARG A 74 -10.96 1.18 3.60
C ARG A 74 -10.20 2.15 2.71
N ILE A 75 -9.59 1.70 1.63
CA ILE A 75 -8.90 2.53 0.63
C ILE A 75 -9.90 3.48 -0.02
N VAL A 76 -11.05 2.98 -0.45
CA VAL A 76 -12.11 3.82 -1.05
C VAL A 76 -12.60 4.87 -0.07
N ALA A 77 -12.76 4.52 1.22
CA ALA A 77 -13.14 5.46 2.26
C ALA A 77 -12.06 6.53 2.52
N LEU A 78 -10.77 6.14 2.52
CA LEU A 78 -9.65 7.08 2.64
C LEU A 78 -9.62 8.07 1.48
N VAL A 79 -9.73 7.58 0.23
CA VAL A 79 -9.77 8.44 -0.96
C VAL A 79 -10.96 9.39 -0.93
N ALA A 80 -12.14 8.90 -0.53
CA ALA A 80 -13.35 9.73 -0.46
C ALA A 80 -13.28 10.82 0.62
N ALA A 81 -12.49 10.60 1.68
CA ALA A 81 -12.33 11.54 2.78
C ALA A 81 -11.13 12.49 2.58
N ASP A 82 -10.29 12.26 1.57
CA ASP A 82 -9.12 13.10 1.31
C ASP A 82 -9.53 14.48 0.77
N ALA A 83 -8.83 15.52 1.22
CA ALA A 83 -9.12 16.90 0.79
C ALA A 83 -8.68 17.18 -0.66
N ASP A 84 -7.70 16.42 -1.17
CA ASP A 84 -7.26 16.50 -2.56
C ASP A 84 -6.98 15.09 -3.13
N PRO A 85 -8.03 14.34 -3.51
CA PRO A 85 -7.90 13.01 -4.08
C PRO A 85 -7.11 12.99 -5.39
N THR A 86 -7.05 14.11 -6.12
CA THR A 86 -6.34 14.18 -7.41
C THR A 86 -4.82 14.11 -7.27
N SER A 87 -4.31 14.43 -6.08
CA SER A 87 -2.91 14.26 -5.70
C SER A 87 -2.56 12.84 -5.23
N LEU A 88 -3.56 12.00 -4.95
CA LEU A 88 -3.37 10.62 -4.48
C LEU A 88 -3.17 9.66 -5.66
N SER A 89 -2.19 8.76 -5.51
CA SER A 89 -2.04 7.57 -6.35
C SER A 89 -2.26 6.30 -5.54
N VAL A 90 -3.29 5.54 -5.88
CA VAL A 90 -3.58 4.25 -5.28
C VAL A 90 -2.78 3.16 -5.98
N VAL A 91 -2.01 2.39 -5.22
CA VAL A 91 -1.23 1.26 -5.75
C VAL A 91 -2.07 -0.01 -5.65
N THR A 92 -2.61 -0.47 -6.77
CA THR A 92 -3.32 -1.75 -6.88
C THR A 92 -3.33 -2.22 -8.34
N SER A 93 -3.44 -3.52 -8.54
CA SER A 93 -3.73 -4.14 -9.85
C SER A 93 -5.17 -4.66 -9.93
N ASP A 94 -5.96 -4.50 -8.88
CA ASP A 94 -7.38 -4.82 -8.87
C ASP A 94 -8.14 -3.79 -9.73
N ARG A 95 -8.91 -4.28 -10.70
CA ARG A 95 -9.64 -3.43 -11.65
C ARG A 95 -10.86 -2.77 -11.02
N GLU A 96 -11.55 -3.47 -10.12
CA GLU A 96 -12.74 -2.95 -9.45
C GLU A 96 -12.34 -1.85 -8.47
N LEU A 97 -11.34 -2.11 -7.61
CA LEU A 97 -10.80 -1.09 -6.72
C LEU A 97 -10.29 0.12 -7.50
N GLY A 98 -9.53 -0.13 -8.58
CA GLY A 98 -9.02 0.91 -9.47
C GLY A 98 -10.13 1.82 -10.03
N GLN A 99 -11.23 1.24 -10.51
CA GLN A 99 -12.38 2.02 -10.98
C GLN A 99 -13.02 2.83 -9.84
N ARG A 100 -13.20 2.24 -8.66
CA ARG A 100 -13.82 2.90 -7.51
C ARG A 100 -13.01 4.11 -7.03
N VAL A 101 -11.68 4.02 -6.99
CA VAL A 101 -10.83 5.14 -6.56
C VAL A 101 -10.67 6.20 -7.64
N SER A 102 -10.58 5.82 -8.93
CA SER A 102 -10.55 6.79 -10.03
C SER A 102 -11.85 7.57 -10.20
N ALA A 103 -13.01 6.94 -9.94
CA ALA A 103 -14.29 7.64 -9.87
C ALA A 103 -14.34 8.72 -8.78
N ARG A 104 -13.39 8.70 -7.83
CA ARG A 104 -13.25 9.68 -6.74
C ARG A 104 -12.07 10.64 -6.96
N GLY A 105 -11.44 10.60 -8.12
CA GLY A 105 -10.36 11.53 -8.51
C GLY A 105 -8.94 11.00 -8.31
N ALA A 106 -8.74 9.86 -7.63
CA ALA A 106 -7.41 9.30 -7.44
C ALA A 106 -6.87 8.66 -8.72
N THR A 107 -5.56 8.74 -8.88
CA THR A 107 -4.85 8.00 -9.94
C THR A 107 -4.57 6.57 -9.49
N VAL A 108 -4.37 5.65 -10.43
CA VAL A 108 -4.07 4.24 -10.16
C VAL A 108 -2.70 3.88 -10.71
N THR A 109 -1.88 3.27 -9.88
CA THR A 109 -0.58 2.70 -10.24
C THR A 109 -0.61 1.19 -10.04
N GLY A 110 -0.30 0.42 -11.10
CA GLY A 110 -0.27 -1.05 -11.00
C GLY A 110 0.76 -1.57 -9.99
N ALA A 111 0.37 -2.55 -9.17
CA ALA A 111 1.23 -3.08 -8.11
C ALA A 111 2.55 -3.65 -8.63
N GLY A 112 2.54 -4.34 -9.79
CA GLY A 112 3.77 -4.83 -10.41
C GLY A 112 4.72 -3.70 -10.87
N SER A 113 4.18 -2.55 -11.28
CA SER A 113 5.00 -1.38 -11.64
C SER A 113 5.60 -0.73 -10.40
N PHE A 114 4.81 -0.58 -9.34
CA PHE A 114 5.28 -0.04 -8.07
C PHE A 114 6.32 -0.96 -7.42
N ARG A 115 6.10 -2.27 -7.45
CA ARG A 115 7.06 -3.28 -6.99
C ARG A 115 8.43 -3.11 -7.65
N ARG A 116 8.49 -2.94 -8.97
CA ARG A 116 9.76 -2.69 -9.66
C ARG A 116 10.50 -1.45 -9.14
N ARG A 117 9.78 -0.42 -8.68
CA ARG A 117 10.39 0.77 -8.04
C ARG A 117 10.99 0.42 -6.69
N LEU A 118 10.28 -0.32 -5.85
CA LEU A 118 10.81 -0.82 -4.57
C LEU A 118 12.10 -1.64 -4.80
N ASP A 119 12.05 -2.57 -5.75
CA ASP A 119 13.17 -3.45 -6.07
C ASP A 119 14.40 -2.70 -6.60
N ALA A 120 14.18 -1.61 -7.33
CA ALA A 120 15.27 -0.77 -7.82
C ALA A 120 16.00 -0.05 -6.67
N LEU A 121 15.28 0.41 -5.64
CA LEU A 121 15.87 1.05 -4.45
C LEU A 121 16.58 0.05 -3.53
N GLN A 122 16.18 -1.23 -3.54
CA GLN A 122 16.83 -2.27 -2.74
C GLN A 122 18.19 -2.72 -3.32
N ARG A 123 18.40 -2.52 -4.62
CA ARG A 123 19.64 -2.90 -5.34
C ARG A 123 20.71 -1.82 -5.36
N GLY A 124 20.41 -0.61 -4.87
CA GLY A 124 21.34 0.50 -4.68
C GLY A 124 21.70 0.70 -3.22
#